data_AF-A0A925R5J5-F1
#
_entry.id   AF-A0A925R5J5-F1
#
_cell.length_a   1.000
_cell.length_b   1.000
_cell.length_c   1.000
_cell.angle_alpha   90.00
_cell.angle_beta   90.00
_cell.angle_gamma   90.00
#
_symmetry.space_group_name_H-M   'P 1'
#
loop_
_entity.id
_entity.type
_entity.pdbx_description
1 polymer ?
#
loop_
_entity_poly.entity_id
_entity_poly.type
_entity_poly.pdbx_seq_one_letter_code
_entity_poly.pdbx_strand_id
1 'polypeptide(L)' 'MRPLGLMCLAAALAGCAPAPTPPAPAPALPPVFSLKDLMAHVVDPAADTYWESSGSIVTAAGEKSRAPTTQEGWDAAVHA' A
#
# COMPACT_ATOMS: atom_id res chain seq x y z
N MET A 1 59.80 -20.09 14.30
CA MET A 1 58.37 -20.27 14.63
C MET A 1 57.73 -19.02 15.28
N ARG A 2 58.27 -17.81 15.06
CA ARG A 2 57.76 -16.53 15.60
C ARG A 2 57.17 -15.52 14.57
N PRO A 3 57.05 -15.78 13.25
CA PRO A 3 56.43 -14.79 12.34
C PRO A 3 54.92 -14.99 12.14
N LEU A 4 54.39 -16.19 12.45
CA LEU A 4 52.98 -16.52 12.17
C LEU A 4 51.99 -15.79 13.10
N GLY A 5 52.36 -15.58 14.36
CA GLY A 5 51.52 -14.89 15.33
C GLY A 5 51.38 -13.38 15.07
N LEU A 6 52.40 -12.76 14.48
CA LEU A 6 52.38 -11.32 14.17
C LEU A 6 51.48 -11.02 12.95
N MET A 7 51.36 -11.98 12.02
CA MET A 7 50.55 -11.83 10.80
C MET A 7 49.04 -11.97 11.08
N CYS A 8 48.63 -12.81 12.03
CA CYS A 8 47.23 -12.90 12.45
C CYS A 8 46.75 -11.67 13.24
N LEU A 9 47.64 -11.04 14.02
CA LEU A 9 47.28 -9.86 14.80
C LEU A 9 47.08 -8.61 13.92
N ALA A 10 47.84 -8.48 12.83
CA ALA A 10 47.69 -7.39 11.86
C ALA A 10 46.38 -7.48 11.05
N ALA A 11 45.91 -8.70 10.75
CA ALA A 11 44.66 -8.92 10.02
C ALA A 11 43.40 -8.52 10.85
N ALA A 12 43.47 -8.59 12.18
CA ALA A 12 42.36 -8.24 13.06
C ALA A 12 42.09 -6.72 13.17
N LEU A 13 43.05 -5.88 12.79
CA LEU A 13 42.94 -4.41 12.90
C LEU A 13 42.32 -3.75 11.66
N ALA A 14 42.18 -4.46 10.54
CA ALA A 14 41.64 -3.92 9.29
C ALA A 14 40.09 -3.85 9.26
N GLY A 15 39.40 -4.41 10.26
CA GLY A 15 37.94 -4.46 10.32
C GLY A 15 37.25 -3.21 10.90
N CYS A 16 38.01 -2.24 11.42
CA CYS A 16 37.47 -1.05 12.10
C CYS A 16 37.21 0.14 11.17
N ALA A 17 37.16 -0.06 9.86
CA ALA A 17 36.80 1.02 8.95
C ALA A 17 35.31 1.38 9.15
N PRO A 18 34.96 2.67 9.36
CA PRO A 18 33.58 3.07 9.46
C PRO A 18 32.87 2.67 8.16
N ALA A 19 31.74 1.98 8.30
CA ALA A 19 30.91 1.63 7.17
C ALA A 19 30.52 2.92 6.42
N PRO A 20 30.50 2.90 5.07
CA PRO A 20 30.03 4.05 4.31
C PRO A 20 28.63 4.42 4.78
N THR A 21 28.46 5.67 5.20
CA THR A 21 27.18 6.18 5.68
C THR A 21 26.16 6.09 4.54
N PRO A 22 25.03 5.39 4.72
CA PRO A 22 23.99 5.37 3.71
C PRO A 22 23.56 6.80 3.38
N PRO A 23 23.30 7.12 2.11
CA PRO A 23 22.77 8.42 1.76
C PRO A 23 21.47 8.69 2.54
N ALA A 24 21.31 9.92 3.00
CA ALA A 24 20.12 10.32 3.73
C ALA A 24 18.86 10.03 2.89
N PRO A 25 17.76 9.55 3.50
CA PRO A 25 16.51 9.36 2.78
C PRO A 25 16.08 10.66 2.11
N ALA A 26 15.56 10.54 0.89
CA ALA A 26 14.92 11.68 0.23
C ALA A 26 13.77 12.20 1.10
N PRO A 27 13.54 13.53 1.14
CA PRO A 27 12.41 14.08 1.86
C PRO A 27 11.10 13.51 1.29
N ALA A 28 10.17 13.15 2.19
CA ALA A 28 8.85 12.69 1.80
C ALA A 28 8.12 13.82 1.06
N LEU A 29 7.50 13.48 -0.08
CA LEU A 29 6.63 14.41 -0.77
C LEU A 29 5.38 14.65 0.08
N PRO A 30 4.99 15.92 0.30
CA PRO A 30 3.75 16.21 0.98
C PRO A 30 2.57 15.72 0.12
N PRO A 31 1.48 15.24 0.74
CA PRO A 31 0.32 14.81 -0.01
C PRO A 31 -0.32 16.01 -0.72
N VAL A 32 -0.78 15.79 -1.95
CA VAL A 32 -1.46 16.82 -2.76
C VAL A 32 -2.87 17.13 -2.25
N PHE A 33 -3.45 16.22 -1.46
CA PHE A 33 -4.74 16.37 -0.81
C PHE A 33 -4.62 16.10 0.68
N SER A 34 -5.47 16.75 1.48
CA SER A 34 -5.74 16.25 2.82
C SER A 34 -6.46 14.90 2.73
N LEU A 35 -6.37 14.08 3.77
CA LEU A 35 -7.14 12.83 3.81
C LEU A 35 -8.64 13.09 3.64
N LYS A 36 -9.16 14.19 4.22
CA LYS A 36 -10.56 14.57 4.09
C LYS A 36 -10.94 14.88 2.65
N ASP A 37 -10.11 15.63 1.93
CA ASP A 37 -10.38 15.98 0.54
C ASP A 37 -10.24 14.77 -0.38
N LEU A 38 -9.28 13.88 -0.09
CA LEU A 38 -9.15 12.61 -0.80
C LEU A 38 -10.41 11.75 -0.65
N MET A 39 -10.94 11.63 0.58
CA MET A 39 -12.19 10.92 0.82
C MET A 39 -13.34 11.58 0.04
N ALA A 40 -13.55 12.88 0.24
CA ALA A 40 -14.70 13.59 -0.31
C ALA A 40 -14.74 13.65 -1.85
N HIS A 41 -13.58 13.69 -2.51
CA HIS A 41 -13.51 13.93 -3.96
C HIS A 41 -13.08 12.72 -4.79
N VAL A 42 -12.57 11.66 -4.17
CA VAL A 42 -12.08 10.47 -4.89
C VAL A 42 -12.71 9.21 -4.34
N VAL A 43 -12.59 8.98 -3.03
CA VAL A 43 -12.99 7.68 -2.44
C VAL A 43 -14.50 7.57 -2.28
N ASP A 44 -15.15 8.56 -1.68
CA ASP A 44 -16.60 8.53 -1.41
C ASP A 44 -17.43 8.39 -2.71
N PRO A 45 -17.16 9.17 -3.80
CA PRO A 45 -17.91 9.02 -5.06
C PRO A 45 -17.76 7.62 -5.69
N ALA A 46 -16.56 7.03 -5.62
CA ALA A 46 -16.35 5.67 -6.13
C ALA A 46 -17.09 4.65 -5.24
N ALA A 47 -17.01 4.81 -3.91
CA ALA A 47 -17.66 3.94 -2.94
C ALA A 47 -19.19 3.90 -3.10
N ASP A 48 -19.83 5.04 -3.38
CA ASP A 48 -21.28 5.12 -3.62
C ASP A 48 -21.73 4.15 -4.72
N THR A 49 -20.95 4.05 -5.79
CA THR A 49 -21.28 3.17 -6.93
C THR A 49 -21.17 1.69 -6.55
N TYR A 50 -20.15 1.32 -5.78
CA TYR A 50 -20.04 -0.04 -5.23
C TYR A 50 -21.18 -0.35 -4.27
N TRP A 51 -21.57 0.61 -3.43
CA TRP A 51 -22.61 0.42 -2.42
C TRP A 51 -23.97 0.11 -3.04
N GLU A 52 -24.31 0.79 -4.14
CA GLU A 52 -25.56 0.53 -4.88
C GLU A 52 -25.66 -0.89 -5.45
N SER A 53 -24.51 -1.51 -5.77
CA SER A 53 -24.43 -2.89 -6.27
C SER A 53 -24.35 -3.96 -5.16
N SER A 54 -24.40 -3.55 -3.89
CA SER A 54 -24.17 -4.43 -2.74
C SER A 54 -25.46 -4.75 -1.98
N GLY A 55 -25.48 -5.88 -1.27
CA GLY A 55 -26.57 -6.26 -0.37
C GLY A 55 -27.87 -6.66 -1.08
N SER A 56 -28.99 -6.50 -0.36
CA SER A 56 -30.31 -6.93 -0.79
C SER A 56 -31.41 -6.01 -0.27
N ILE A 57 -32.56 -6.02 -0.93
CA ILE A 57 -33.77 -5.29 -0.54
C ILE A 57 -34.83 -6.30 -0.15
N VAL A 58 -35.32 -6.22 1.08
CA VAL A 58 -36.46 -7.02 1.55
C VAL A 58 -37.75 -6.32 1.16
N THR A 59 -38.62 -7.02 0.44
CA THR A 59 -39.93 -6.53 -0.01
C THR A 59 -41.03 -7.49 0.44
N ALA A 60 -42.29 -7.10 0.27
CA ALA A 60 -43.44 -7.98 0.54
C ALA A 60 -43.43 -9.26 -0.33
N ALA A 61 -42.76 -9.23 -1.49
CA ALA A 61 -42.60 -10.38 -2.38
C ALA A 61 -41.39 -11.27 -2.01
N GLY A 62 -40.59 -10.88 -1.02
CA GLY A 62 -39.35 -11.53 -0.64
C GLY A 62 -38.12 -10.64 -0.81
N GLU A 63 -36.94 -11.24 -0.66
CA GLU A 63 -35.66 -10.56 -0.73
C GLU A 63 -35.11 -10.54 -2.16
N LYS A 64 -34.64 -9.37 -2.61
CA LYS A 64 -34.00 -9.18 -3.91
C LYS A 64 -32.55 -8.75 -3.73
N SER A 65 -31.61 -9.54 -4.23
CA SER A 65 -30.19 -9.16 -4.28
C SER A 65 -29.97 -7.97 -5.21
N ARG A 66 -29.06 -7.08 -4.83
CA ARG A 66 -28.56 -5.97 -5.66
C ARG A 66 -27.30 -6.34 -6.45
N ALA A 67 -26.69 -7.48 -6.12
CA ALA A 67 -25.47 -7.93 -6.78
C ALA A 67 -25.64 -8.09 -8.30
N PRO A 68 -24.72 -7.57 -9.12
CA PRO A 68 -24.75 -7.78 -10.56
C PRO A 68 -24.63 -9.26 -10.92
N THR A 69 -25.38 -9.68 -11.94
CA THR A 69 -25.37 -11.07 -12.44
C THR A 69 -24.87 -11.16 -13.88
N THR A 70 -24.45 -10.04 -14.47
CA THR A 70 -23.90 -9.96 -15.83
C THR A 70 -22.60 -9.18 -15.81
N GLN A 71 -21.78 -9.37 -16.85
CA GLN A 71 -20.51 -8.68 -16.97
C GLN A 71 -20.71 -7.16 -17.07
N GLU A 72 -21.68 -6.71 -17.87
CA GLU A 72 -21.98 -5.29 -18.03
C GLU A 72 -22.39 -4.64 -16.70
N GLY A 73 -23.10 -5.38 -15.85
CA GLY A 73 -23.46 -4.91 -14.51
C GLY A 73 -22.26 -4.81 -13.56
N TRP A 74 -21.29 -5.72 -13.68
CA TRP A 74 -20.03 -5.63 -12.93
C TRP A 74 -19.15 -4.49 -13.43
N ASP A 75 -19.05 -4.29 -14.74
CA ASP A 75 -18.29 -3.19 -15.32
C ASP A 75 -18.84 -1.83 -14.86
N ALA A 76 -20.17 -1.69 -14.83
CA ALA A 76 -20.84 -0.49 -14.32
C ALA A 76 -20.58 -0.25 -12.83
N ALA A 77 -20.43 -1.31 -12.01
CA ALA A 77 -20.15 -1.18 -10.59
C ALA A 77 -18.69 -0.77 -10.30
N VAL A 78 -17.74 -1.14 -11.17
CA VAL A 78 -16.29 -0.95 -10.94
C VAL A 78 -15.75 0.33 -11.58
N HIS A 79 -16.38 0.84 -12.64
CA HIS A 79 -15.82 1.91 -13.49
C HIS A 79 -16.63 3.22 -13.46
N ALA A 80 -17.06 3.65 -12.27
CA ALA A 80 -17.77 4.90 -12.05
C ALA A 80 -16.93 6.16 -12.32
#